data_AF-A0A2G5TRC7-F1
#
_entry.id   AF-A0A2G5TRC7-F1
#
_cell.length_a   1.000
_cell.length_b   1.000
_cell.length_c   1.000
_cell.angle_alpha   90.00
_cell.angle_beta   90.00
_cell.angle_gamma   90.00
#
_symmetry.space_group_name_H-M   'P 1'
#
loop_
_entity.id
_entity.type
_entity.pdbx_description
1 polymer ?
#
loop_
_entity_poly.entity_id
_entity_poly.type
_entity_poly.pdbx_seq_one_letter_code
_entity_poly.pdbx_strand_id
1 'polypeptide(L)'
;MDNKQAPICGSIIFVMMKRNPKVNYSSELLTSLQKNHVLLRIIGSNQMLGGDDTSIMYNLAVKTDGMYVFSDDDRFGWVSDFFIYEPTFTYLYYVQNPTVSGKQILTLPQFVTPVDHSPITTVYAEFTVESHKLTEDVNDVWLSVYNGVDRPLNANCDQFLLSNDTHCYGTALFSTNKSFHVVLNVDYSSDDLQHIEVRIWTSTSVIF
;
A
#
# COMPACT_ATOMS: atom_id res chain seq x y z
N MET A 1 -20.97 -7.84 -9.91
CA MET A 1 -20.39 -8.24 -11.21
C MET A 1 -20.49 -9.77 -11.29
N ASP A 2 -21.11 -10.33 -12.32
CA ASP A 2 -21.29 -11.79 -12.48
C ASP A 2 -20.81 -12.17 -13.88
N ASN A 3 -19.53 -12.52 -14.02
CA ASN A 3 -18.94 -12.99 -15.27
C ASN A 3 -18.74 -14.51 -15.17
N LYS A 4 -19.37 -15.27 -16.06
CA LYS A 4 -19.22 -16.75 -16.15
C LYS A 4 -18.39 -17.19 -17.37
N GLN A 5 -17.89 -16.24 -18.16
CA GLN A 5 -17.19 -16.52 -19.43
C GLN A 5 -15.68 -16.64 -19.24
N ALA A 6 -15.12 -16.06 -18.17
CA ALA A 6 -13.72 -16.16 -17.82
C ALA A 6 -13.58 -16.42 -16.30
N PRO A 7 -12.49 -17.07 -15.85
CA PRO A 7 -12.16 -17.13 -14.43
C PRO A 7 -12.14 -15.72 -13.85
N ILE A 8 -12.60 -15.57 -12.61
CA ILE A 8 -12.46 -14.30 -11.89
C ILE A 8 -10.96 -14.08 -11.68
N CYS A 9 -10.41 -13.06 -12.34
CA CYS A 9 -9.05 -12.60 -12.14
C CYS A 9 -9.03 -11.38 -11.20
N GLY A 10 -7.91 -11.19 -10.50
CA GLY A 10 -7.68 -9.97 -9.74
C GLY A 10 -7.77 -8.75 -10.66
N SER A 11 -8.44 -7.70 -10.20
CA SER A 11 -8.59 -6.43 -10.93
C SER A 11 -8.14 -5.29 -10.04
N ILE A 12 -7.51 -4.27 -10.63
CA ILE A 12 -7.17 -3.04 -9.91
C ILE A 12 -8.12 -1.95 -10.39
N ILE A 13 -8.87 -1.36 -9.47
CA ILE A 13 -9.61 -0.12 -9.73
C ILE A 13 -8.79 1.00 -9.13
N PHE A 14 -8.37 1.93 -9.97
CA PHE A 14 -7.69 3.13 -9.56
C PHE A 14 -8.65 4.32 -9.56
N VAL A 15 -8.63 5.10 -8.47
CA VAL A 15 -9.50 6.27 -8.27
C VAL A 15 -8.66 7.47 -7.86
N MET A 16 -8.72 8.55 -8.65
CA MET A 16 -8.31 9.87 -8.17
C MET A 16 -9.53 10.63 -7.70
N MET A 17 -9.45 11.25 -6.53
CA MET A 17 -10.59 11.95 -5.96
C MET A 17 -10.23 13.25 -5.25
N LYS A 18 -11.04 14.28 -5.52
CA LYS A 18 -11.06 15.55 -4.77
C LYS A 18 -12.31 15.71 -3.92
N ARG A 19 -13.31 14.83 -4.08
CA ARG A 19 -14.56 14.89 -3.32
C ARG A 19 -14.78 13.60 -2.55
N ASN A 20 -14.80 13.70 -1.23
CA ASN A 20 -15.08 12.58 -0.34
C ASN A 20 -16.60 12.32 -0.21
N PRO A 21 -17.05 11.06 -0.15
CA PRO A 21 -18.45 10.74 0.11
C PRO A 21 -18.93 11.31 1.46
N LYS A 22 -20.23 11.61 1.53
CA LYS A 22 -20.90 11.98 2.79
C LYS A 22 -21.59 10.82 3.49
N VAL A 23 -21.66 9.68 2.82
CA VAL A 23 -22.33 8.46 3.28
C VAL A 23 -21.38 7.29 3.10
N ASN A 24 -21.49 6.32 4.00
CA ASN A 24 -20.66 5.14 3.98
C ASN A 24 -21.01 4.22 2.78
N TYR A 25 -20.08 3.37 2.37
CA TYR A 25 -20.33 2.35 1.35
C TYR A 25 -21.26 1.26 1.89
N SER A 26 -22.00 0.62 0.99
CA SER A 26 -22.88 -0.49 1.36
C SER A 26 -22.10 -1.80 1.51
N SER A 27 -22.63 -2.74 2.31
CA SER A 27 -22.06 -4.08 2.45
C SER A 27 -22.03 -4.85 1.13
N GLU A 28 -23.01 -4.63 0.26
CA GLU A 28 -23.10 -5.26 -1.05
C GLU A 28 -21.96 -4.79 -1.97
N LEU A 29 -21.58 -3.50 -1.89
CA LEU A 29 -20.45 -2.97 -2.65
C LEU A 29 -19.15 -3.66 -2.23
N LEU A 30 -18.85 -3.67 -0.92
CA LEU A 30 -17.64 -4.31 -0.41
C LEU A 30 -17.59 -5.80 -0.77
N THR A 31 -18.69 -6.52 -0.54
CA THR A 31 -18.79 -7.95 -0.87
C THR A 31 -18.57 -8.19 -2.36
N SER A 32 -19.13 -7.33 -3.22
CA SER A 32 -18.93 -7.43 -4.67
C SER A 32 -17.47 -7.19 -5.06
N LEU A 33 -16.79 -6.21 -4.47
CA LEU A 33 -15.37 -5.94 -4.75
C LEU A 33 -14.50 -7.13 -4.34
N GLN A 34 -14.66 -7.63 -3.11
CA GLN A 34 -13.90 -8.75 -2.58
C GLN A 34 -14.13 -10.04 -3.37
N LYS A 35 -15.38 -10.38 -3.70
CA LYS A 35 -15.72 -11.57 -4.50
C LYS A 35 -15.10 -11.54 -5.90
N ASN A 36 -14.87 -10.35 -6.44
CA ASN A 36 -14.26 -10.16 -7.75
C ASN A 36 -12.74 -9.88 -7.66
N HIS A 37 -12.12 -10.10 -6.50
CA HIS A 37 -10.69 -9.85 -6.26
C HIS A 37 -10.26 -8.45 -6.71
N VAL A 38 -11.13 -7.45 -6.49
CA VAL A 38 -10.85 -6.07 -6.84
C VAL A 38 -10.01 -5.43 -5.74
N LEU A 39 -8.85 -4.89 -6.12
CA LEU A 39 -7.98 -4.07 -5.30
C LEU A 39 -8.29 -2.59 -5.58
N LEU A 40 -8.73 -1.85 -4.57
CA LEU A 40 -9.05 -0.43 -4.74
C LEU A 40 -7.84 0.43 -4.36
N ARG A 41 -7.26 1.11 -5.35
CA ARG A 41 -6.13 2.02 -5.20
C ARG A 41 -6.61 3.45 -5.34
N ILE A 42 -6.47 4.26 -4.30
CA ILE A 42 -7.04 5.61 -4.25
C ILE A 42 -5.94 6.64 -4.05
N ILE A 43 -6.00 7.72 -4.82
CA ILE A 43 -5.30 8.98 -4.52
C ILE A 43 -6.36 10.03 -4.18
N GLY A 44 -6.23 10.65 -3.02
CA GLY A 44 -7.13 11.67 -2.52
C GLY A 44 -6.42 12.97 -2.25
N SER A 45 -7.14 14.05 -2.46
CA SER A 45 -6.63 15.40 -2.27
C SER A 45 -6.40 15.70 -0.80
N ASN A 46 -5.29 16.35 -0.46
CA ASN A 46 -5.12 16.99 0.85
C ASN A 46 -6.15 18.12 1.08
N GLN A 47 -6.78 18.63 0.02
CA GLN A 47 -7.82 19.64 0.01
C GLN A 47 -9.18 19.05 -0.39
N MET A 48 -9.58 17.97 0.29
CA MET A 48 -10.86 17.30 0.04
C MET A 48 -12.06 18.26 0.12
N LEU A 49 -12.98 18.09 -0.82
CA LEU A 49 -14.32 18.66 -0.81
C LEU A 49 -15.34 17.62 -0.35
N GLY A 50 -16.49 18.05 0.17
CA GLY A 50 -17.61 17.13 0.42
C GLY A 50 -17.71 16.69 1.87
N GLY A 51 -17.57 15.39 2.15
CA GLY A 51 -17.62 14.85 3.51
C GLY A 51 -16.26 14.91 4.21
N ASP A 52 -16.26 15.15 5.52
CA ASP A 52 -15.00 15.34 6.27
C ASP A 52 -14.42 14.02 6.80
N ASP A 53 -15.19 12.92 6.75
CA ASP A 53 -14.77 11.60 7.21
C ASP A 53 -13.93 10.86 6.15
N THR A 54 -12.62 11.08 6.17
CA THR A 54 -11.67 10.43 5.26
C THR A 54 -11.61 8.89 5.45
N SER A 55 -12.11 8.37 6.57
CA SER A 55 -12.09 6.94 6.87
C SER A 55 -13.01 6.14 5.94
N ILE A 56 -14.02 6.75 5.30
CA ILE A 56 -14.96 6.04 4.44
C ILE A 56 -14.23 5.35 3.28
N MET A 57 -13.49 6.12 2.49
CA MET A 57 -12.78 5.58 1.33
C MET A 57 -11.52 4.81 1.72
N TYR A 58 -10.88 5.20 2.83
CA TYR A 58 -9.74 4.48 3.41
C TYR A 58 -10.11 3.06 3.81
N ASN A 59 -11.17 2.92 4.61
CA ASN A 59 -11.64 1.61 5.03
C ASN A 59 -12.09 0.75 3.85
N LEU A 60 -12.62 1.36 2.79
CA LEU A 60 -12.98 0.61 1.58
C LEU A 60 -11.73 0.08 0.87
N ALA A 61 -10.70 0.93 0.69
CA ALA A 61 -9.43 0.54 0.09
C ALA A 61 -8.76 -0.61 0.87
N VAL A 62 -8.55 -0.42 2.17
CA VAL A 62 -7.92 -1.40 3.07
C VAL A 62 -8.65 -2.75 3.06
N LYS A 63 -9.99 -2.76 3.11
CA LYS A 63 -10.78 -4.01 3.13
C LYS A 63 -10.79 -4.75 1.78
N THR A 64 -10.25 -4.13 0.75
CA THR A 64 -10.06 -4.74 -0.57
C THR A 64 -8.59 -5.05 -0.86
N ASP A 65 -7.74 -5.07 0.18
CA ASP A 65 -6.28 -5.22 0.10
C ASP A 65 -5.58 -4.15 -0.74
N GLY A 66 -6.31 -3.07 -1.06
CA GLY A 66 -5.86 -1.93 -1.81
C GLY A 66 -5.02 -0.95 -0.98
N MET A 67 -4.97 0.31 -1.39
CA MET A 67 -4.20 1.35 -0.69
C MET A 67 -4.83 2.73 -0.91
N TYR A 68 -4.75 3.62 0.08
CA TYR A 68 -5.19 5.01 -0.07
C TYR A 68 -4.07 6.00 0.30
N VAL A 69 -3.61 6.72 -0.73
CA VAL A 69 -2.63 7.80 -0.61
C VAL A 69 -3.31 9.17 -0.58
N PHE A 70 -2.85 10.03 0.32
CA PHE A 70 -3.18 11.46 0.33
C PHE A 70 -2.04 12.23 -0.31
N SER A 71 -2.38 13.21 -1.14
CA SER A 71 -1.43 13.98 -1.98
C SER A 71 -1.99 15.37 -2.25
N ASP A 72 -1.10 16.32 -2.53
CA ASP A 72 -1.50 17.62 -3.08
C ASP A 72 -1.96 17.46 -4.55
N ASP A 73 -2.93 18.28 -4.97
CA ASP A 73 -3.59 18.14 -6.28
C ASP A 73 -2.61 18.27 -7.46
N ASP A 74 -1.61 19.12 -7.34
CA ASP A 74 -0.58 19.35 -8.35
C ASP A 74 0.43 18.20 -8.45
N ARG A 75 0.45 17.31 -7.46
CA ARG A 75 1.28 16.10 -7.42
C ARG A 75 0.57 14.84 -7.90
N PHE A 76 -0.74 14.87 -8.15
CA PHE A 76 -1.51 13.68 -8.55
C PHE A 76 -0.90 12.94 -9.74
N GLY A 77 -0.39 13.67 -10.75
CA GLY A 77 0.27 13.05 -11.90
C GLY A 77 1.51 12.24 -11.48
N TRP A 78 2.38 12.86 -10.68
CA TRP A 78 3.60 12.23 -10.18
C TRP A 78 3.32 11.01 -9.31
N VAL A 79 2.39 11.13 -8.35
CA VAL A 79 2.00 10.01 -7.48
C VAL A 79 1.35 8.90 -8.31
N SER A 80 0.53 9.25 -9.31
CA SER A 80 -0.13 8.26 -10.17
C SER A 80 0.83 7.43 -11.00
N ASP A 81 1.96 7.99 -11.43
CA ASP A 81 2.96 7.27 -12.22
C ASP A 81 3.56 6.08 -11.42
N PHE A 82 3.82 6.23 -10.13
CA PHE A 82 4.33 5.12 -9.32
C PHE A 82 3.20 4.22 -8.80
N PHE A 83 2.10 4.85 -8.39
CA PHE A 83 1.00 4.17 -7.71
C PHE A 83 0.12 3.33 -8.64
N ILE A 84 0.13 3.59 -9.95
CA ILE A 84 -0.60 2.82 -10.97
C ILE A 84 0.31 1.83 -11.69
N TYR A 85 1.51 2.25 -12.12
CA TYR A 85 2.29 1.44 -13.06
C TYR A 85 2.87 0.19 -12.40
N GLU A 86 3.37 0.27 -11.16
CA GLU A 86 3.99 -0.89 -10.50
C GLU A 86 3.00 -2.06 -10.32
N PRO A 87 1.78 -1.85 -9.81
CA PRO A 87 0.77 -2.91 -9.72
C PRO A 87 0.33 -3.50 -11.06
N THR A 88 0.47 -2.79 -12.19
CA THR A 88 -0.02 -3.29 -13.49
C THR A 88 0.82 -4.42 -14.10
N PHE A 89 2.08 -4.55 -13.69
CA PHE A 89 3.00 -5.57 -14.19
C PHE A 89 3.48 -6.53 -13.10
N THR A 90 2.86 -6.47 -11.92
CA THR A 90 3.27 -7.23 -10.75
C THR A 90 2.06 -7.88 -10.06
N TYR A 91 2.34 -8.80 -9.15
CA TYR A 91 1.33 -9.53 -8.39
C TYR A 91 1.51 -9.21 -6.91
N LEU A 92 0.40 -8.95 -6.21
CA LEU A 92 0.40 -8.70 -4.77
C LEU A 92 0.63 -9.99 -3.99
N TYR A 93 1.65 -10.03 -3.14
CA TYR A 93 1.98 -11.20 -2.31
C TYR A 93 1.92 -10.93 -0.82
N TYR A 94 1.92 -9.66 -0.42
CA TYR A 94 2.01 -9.29 0.98
C TYR A 94 1.12 -8.09 1.26
N VAL A 95 0.30 -8.21 2.29
CA VAL A 95 -0.64 -7.19 2.73
C VAL A 95 -0.58 -7.14 4.25
N GLN A 96 -0.21 -6.00 4.81
CA GLN A 96 -0.28 -5.74 6.25
C GLN A 96 -0.81 -4.34 6.50
N ASN A 97 -1.61 -4.18 7.55
CA ASN A 97 -2.19 -2.89 7.93
C ASN A 97 -1.98 -2.63 9.44
N PRO A 98 -0.72 -2.52 9.91
CA PRO A 98 -0.44 -2.33 11.33
C PRO A 98 -0.99 -1.00 11.85
N THR A 99 -1.35 -1.00 13.13
CA THR A 99 -1.62 0.23 13.90
C THR A 99 -0.45 0.48 14.83
N VAL A 100 0.06 1.71 14.81
CA VAL A 100 1.31 2.11 15.49
C VAL A 100 1.11 3.44 16.22
N SER A 101 2.04 3.80 17.10
CA SER A 101 2.07 5.12 17.75
C SER A 101 3.48 5.49 18.23
N GLY A 102 3.79 6.78 18.30
CA GLY A 102 5.07 7.28 18.81
C GLY A 102 6.27 6.64 18.11
N LYS A 103 7.23 6.13 18.90
CA LYS A 103 8.44 5.46 18.39
C LYS A 103 8.37 3.96 18.60
N GLN A 104 8.32 3.19 17.51
CA GLN A 104 8.15 1.74 17.58
C GLN A 104 8.91 1.02 16.47
N ILE A 105 9.40 -0.18 16.79
CA ILE A 105 9.92 -1.14 15.81
C ILE A 105 9.01 -2.36 15.82
N LEU A 106 8.33 -2.62 14.72
CA LEU A 106 7.42 -3.74 14.54
C LEU A 106 8.04 -4.78 13.61
N THR A 107 8.04 -6.03 14.06
CA THR A 107 8.29 -7.18 13.18
C THR A 107 6.95 -7.64 12.63
N LEU A 108 6.77 -7.47 11.32
CA LEU A 108 5.57 -7.93 10.62
C LEU A 108 5.73 -9.41 10.20
N PRO A 109 4.64 -10.08 9.77
CA PRO A 109 4.73 -11.44 9.24
C PRO A 109 5.81 -11.58 8.17
N GLN A 110 6.43 -12.75 8.05
CA GLN A 110 7.46 -12.95 7.04
C GLN A 110 6.89 -12.85 5.63
N PHE A 111 7.66 -12.27 4.73
CA PHE A 111 7.38 -12.27 3.29
C PHE A 111 8.11 -13.44 2.65
N VAL A 112 7.41 -14.23 1.83
CA VAL A 112 7.99 -15.33 1.07
C VAL A 112 7.88 -15.01 -0.40
N THR A 113 9.02 -14.91 -1.09
CA THR A 113 9.04 -14.72 -2.55
C THR A 113 8.45 -15.94 -3.25
N PRO A 114 7.69 -15.77 -4.35
CA PRO A 114 7.14 -16.89 -5.10
C PRO A 114 8.21 -17.82 -5.65
N VAL A 115 7.78 -19.04 -5.97
CA VAL A 115 8.58 -19.99 -6.76
C VAL A 115 8.52 -19.56 -8.21
N ASP A 116 9.69 -19.36 -8.82
CA ASP A 116 9.85 -19.00 -10.23
C ASP A 116 10.90 -19.92 -10.88
N HIS A 117 10.88 -20.01 -12.21
CA HIS A 117 11.99 -20.53 -12.99
C HIS A 117 13.22 -19.62 -12.91
N SER A 118 13.01 -18.32 -12.74
CA SER A 118 14.10 -17.38 -12.46
C SER A 118 14.64 -17.57 -11.03
N PRO A 119 15.97 -17.59 -10.83
CA PRO A 119 16.54 -17.65 -9.48
C PRO A 119 16.35 -16.35 -8.69
N ILE A 120 15.96 -15.26 -9.36
CA ILE A 120 15.74 -13.94 -8.79
C ILE A 120 14.41 -13.35 -9.26
N THR A 121 13.77 -12.54 -8.42
CA THR A 121 12.55 -11.79 -8.77
C THR A 121 12.69 -10.33 -8.32
N THR A 122 12.08 -9.42 -9.08
CA THR A 122 12.00 -8.02 -8.66
C THR A 122 10.88 -7.88 -7.65
N VAL A 123 11.21 -7.28 -6.52
CA VAL A 123 10.31 -7.04 -5.41
C VAL A 123 10.10 -5.54 -5.27
N TYR A 124 8.84 -5.14 -5.19
CA TYR A 124 8.43 -3.76 -4.97
C TYR A 124 7.67 -3.70 -3.66
N ALA A 125 8.16 -2.92 -2.71
CA ALA A 125 7.46 -2.67 -1.48
C ALA A 125 6.97 -1.24 -1.47
N GLU A 126 5.73 -1.04 -1.03
CA GLU A 126 5.13 0.27 -0.84
C GLU A 126 4.45 0.33 0.52
N PHE A 127 4.41 1.52 1.08
CA PHE A 127 3.70 1.75 2.33
C PHE A 127 3.19 3.18 2.44
N THR A 128 2.17 3.37 3.27
CA THR A 128 1.73 4.70 3.71
C THR A 128 2.33 5.07 5.05
N VAL A 129 2.47 6.36 5.34
CA VAL A 129 2.91 6.83 6.66
C VAL A 129 1.76 7.23 7.58
N GLU A 130 0.60 7.58 7.03
CA GLU A 130 -0.61 7.93 7.78
C GLU A 130 -1.86 7.58 6.97
N SER A 131 -2.99 7.36 7.65
CA SER A 131 -4.30 7.08 7.03
C SER A 131 -5.15 8.33 6.75
N HIS A 132 -4.54 9.51 6.85
CA HIS A 132 -5.11 10.81 6.57
C HIS A 132 -4.05 11.69 5.90
N LYS A 133 -4.40 12.94 5.56
CA LYS A 133 -3.42 13.92 5.07
C LYS A 133 -2.22 14.01 6.00
N LEU A 134 -1.04 14.23 5.42
CA LEU A 134 0.21 14.29 6.19
C LEU A 134 0.13 15.35 7.30
N THR A 135 0.57 14.99 8.50
CA THR A 135 0.73 15.89 9.64
C THR A 135 2.21 16.21 9.87
N GLU A 136 2.48 17.19 10.73
CA GLU A 136 3.85 17.49 11.18
C GLU A 136 4.38 16.41 12.15
N ASP A 137 3.58 15.39 12.49
CA ASP A 137 3.99 14.37 13.45
C ASP A 137 4.98 13.35 12.90
N VAL A 138 5.11 13.23 11.58
CA VAL A 138 5.96 12.22 10.94
C VAL A 138 7.43 12.66 10.94
N ASN A 139 8.25 12.09 11.81
CA ASN A 139 9.71 12.31 11.75
C ASN A 139 10.36 11.39 10.72
N ASP A 140 10.16 10.08 10.84
CA ASP A 140 10.71 9.07 9.94
C ASP A 140 9.90 7.78 9.99
N VAL A 141 9.67 7.17 8.82
CA VAL A 141 9.08 5.84 8.69
C VAL A 141 9.94 5.02 7.73
N TRP A 142 10.41 3.87 8.21
CA TRP A 142 11.34 2.99 7.52
C TRP A 142 10.80 1.58 7.41
N LEU A 143 10.75 1.05 6.18
CA LEU A 143 10.47 -0.35 5.88
C LEU A 143 11.76 -1.07 5.46
N SER A 144 12.08 -2.17 6.14
CA SER A 144 13.20 -3.05 5.81
C SER A 144 12.73 -4.47 5.52
N VAL A 145 13.17 -5.03 4.39
CA VAL A 145 12.90 -6.42 4.01
C VAL A 145 14.21 -7.14 3.72
N TYR A 146 14.51 -8.21 4.47
CA TYR A 146 15.82 -8.86 4.41
C TYR A 146 15.80 -10.34 4.84
N ASN A 147 16.78 -11.12 4.38
CA ASN A 147 16.97 -12.52 4.78
C ASN A 147 18.42 -12.84 5.25
N GLY A 148 19.27 -11.81 5.37
CA GLY A 148 20.69 -11.95 5.76
C GLY A 148 21.63 -12.45 4.66
N VAL A 149 21.11 -12.69 3.44
CA VAL A 149 21.89 -13.18 2.29
C VAL A 149 21.78 -12.21 1.11
N ASP A 150 20.55 -11.90 0.70
CA ASP A 150 20.27 -10.96 -0.39
C ASP A 150 20.47 -9.52 0.07
N ARG A 151 20.72 -8.61 -0.88
CA ARG A 151 20.76 -7.17 -0.60
C ARG A 151 19.38 -6.75 -0.06
N PRO A 152 19.29 -6.13 1.13
CA PRO A 152 18.00 -5.78 1.72
C PRO A 152 17.30 -4.68 0.91
N LEU A 153 15.96 -4.75 0.87
CA LEU A 153 15.13 -3.63 0.47
C LEU A 153 15.00 -2.72 1.68
N ASN A 154 15.40 -1.46 1.53
CA ASN A 154 15.16 -0.42 2.52
C ASN A 154 14.48 0.74 1.82
N ALA A 155 13.35 1.18 2.37
CA ALA A 155 12.61 2.34 1.90
C ALA A 155 12.30 3.20 3.12
N ASN A 156 12.66 4.47 3.05
CA ASN A 156 12.48 5.43 4.12
C ASN A 156 11.75 6.67 3.61
N CYS A 157 10.94 7.25 4.47
CA CYS A 157 10.26 8.50 4.23
C CYS A 157 10.26 9.33 5.51
N ASP A 158 10.87 10.50 5.41
CA ASP A 158 10.72 11.56 6.38
C ASP A 158 9.78 12.64 5.81
N GLN A 159 9.40 13.59 6.67
CA GLN A 159 8.58 14.74 6.27
C GLN A 159 9.12 15.52 5.06
N PHE A 160 10.44 15.52 4.82
CA PHE A 160 11.05 16.27 3.72
C PHE A 160 10.95 15.50 2.39
N LEU A 161 11.10 14.18 2.44
CA LEU A 161 10.99 13.30 1.27
C LEU A 161 9.55 13.18 0.77
N LEU A 162 8.60 13.15 1.70
CA LEU A 162 7.18 12.96 1.40
C LEU A 162 6.57 14.13 0.62
N SER A 163 7.03 15.36 0.86
CA SER A 163 6.55 16.55 0.13
C SER A 163 5.00 16.63 0.07
N ASN A 164 4.34 16.44 1.22
CA ASN A 164 2.88 16.37 1.44
C ASN A 164 2.16 15.13 0.89
N ASP A 165 2.88 14.14 0.35
CA ASP A 165 2.29 12.83 0.05
C ASP A 165 2.33 11.93 1.29
N THR A 166 1.53 10.87 1.30
CA THR A 166 1.63 9.83 2.34
C THR A 166 2.26 8.53 1.84
N HIS A 167 2.70 8.48 0.58
CA HIS A 167 3.18 7.25 -0.08
C HIS A 167 4.68 7.13 -0.13
N CYS A 168 5.16 5.91 0.11
CA CYS A 168 6.56 5.53 0.08
C CYS A 168 6.71 4.22 -0.66
N TYR A 169 7.85 4.04 -1.32
CA TYR A 169 8.14 2.80 -2.02
C TYR A 169 9.64 2.52 -2.10
N GLY A 170 9.97 1.27 -2.37
CA GLY A 170 11.32 0.81 -2.65
C GLY A 170 11.31 -0.46 -3.48
N THR A 171 12.45 -0.78 -4.08
CA THR A 171 12.62 -1.96 -4.92
C THR A 171 13.91 -2.68 -4.60
N ALA A 172 13.91 -3.99 -4.77
CA ALA A 172 15.09 -4.84 -4.66
C ALA A 172 14.97 -6.08 -5.57
N LEU A 173 16.10 -6.76 -5.77
CA LEU A 173 16.15 -8.08 -6.39
C LEU A 173 16.38 -9.11 -5.29
N PHE A 174 15.45 -10.05 -5.15
CA PHE A 174 15.51 -11.10 -4.14
C PHE A 174 15.62 -12.47 -4.79
N SER A 175 16.31 -13.39 -4.11
CA SER A 175 16.32 -14.79 -4.50
C SER A 175 14.91 -15.39 -4.37
N THR A 176 14.47 -16.18 -5.33
CA THR A 176 13.14 -16.82 -5.32
C THR A 176 13.07 -17.97 -4.32
N ASN A 177 11.86 -18.30 -3.87
CA ASN A 177 11.62 -19.32 -2.84
C ASN A 177 12.43 -19.12 -1.54
N LYS A 178 12.56 -17.87 -1.08
CA LYS A 178 13.16 -17.51 0.21
C LYS A 178 12.17 -16.78 1.11
N SER A 179 12.40 -16.90 2.41
CA SER A 179 11.68 -16.15 3.44
C SER A 179 12.49 -14.93 3.87
N PHE A 180 11.79 -13.81 4.03
CA PHE A 180 12.34 -12.51 4.39
C PHE A 180 11.64 -12.00 5.64
N HIS A 181 12.42 -11.45 6.57
CA HIS A 181 11.92 -10.63 7.65
C HIS A 181 11.43 -9.29 7.08
N VAL A 182 10.28 -8.85 7.56
CA VAL A 182 9.71 -7.54 7.25
C VAL A 182 9.65 -6.74 8.55
N VAL A 183 10.38 -5.64 8.60
CA VAL A 183 10.49 -4.79 9.79
C VAL A 183 10.07 -3.38 9.43
N LEU A 184 9.14 -2.83 10.20
CA LEU A 184 8.66 -1.47 10.10
C LEU A 184 9.14 -0.69 11.33
N ASN A 185 9.90 0.37 11.12
CA ASN A 185 10.34 1.29 12.16
C ASN A 185 9.64 2.63 11.95
N VAL A 186 9.01 3.15 13.00
CA VAL A 186 8.25 4.39 12.96
C VAL A 186 8.75 5.33 14.05
N ASP A 187 8.83 6.61 13.71
CA ASP A 187 9.12 7.70 14.62
C ASP A 187 8.13 8.83 14.38
N TYR A 188 7.09 8.88 15.22
CA TYR A 188 6.17 10.01 15.31
C TYR A 188 6.47 10.87 16.54
N SER A 189 6.23 12.18 16.46
CA SER A 189 6.34 13.08 17.61
C SER A 189 5.19 12.94 18.61
N SER A 190 4.02 12.48 18.16
CA SER A 190 2.84 12.23 18.98
C SER A 190 2.64 10.73 19.25
N ASP A 191 1.91 10.44 20.33
CA ASP A 191 1.47 9.08 20.67
C ASP A 191 0.09 8.76 20.05
N ASP A 192 -0.39 9.59 19.12
CA ASP A 192 -1.64 9.34 18.42
C ASP A 192 -1.54 8.07 17.56
N LEU A 193 -2.64 7.34 17.47
CA LEU A 193 -2.68 6.10 16.71
C LEU A 193 -2.64 6.40 15.21
N GLN A 194 -1.65 5.82 14.54
CA GLN A 194 -1.50 5.86 13.10
C GLN A 194 -1.79 4.49 12.50
N HIS A 195 -2.44 4.49 11.33
CA HIS A 195 -2.67 3.27 10.56
C HIS A 195 -1.82 3.32 9.30
N ILE A 196 -0.94 2.33 9.17
CA ILE A 196 -0.02 2.18 8.04
C ILE A 196 -0.52 1.05 7.16
N GLU A 197 -0.46 1.24 5.85
CA GLU A 197 -0.71 0.20 4.86
C GLU A 197 0.64 -0.24 4.28
N VAL A 198 0.97 -1.54 4.28
CA VAL A 198 2.18 -2.11 3.65
C VAL A 198 1.77 -3.11 2.58
N ARG A 199 2.29 -2.96 1.36
CA ARG A 199 2.07 -3.89 0.25
C ARG A 199 3.41 -4.31 -0.35
N ILE A 200 3.56 -5.60 -0.66
CA ILE A 200 4.74 -6.09 -1.41
C ILE A 200 4.26 -6.84 -2.64
N TRP A 201 4.79 -6.42 -3.77
CA TRP A 201 4.51 -6.93 -5.10
C TRP A 201 5.74 -7.61 -5.67
N THR A 202 5.53 -8.58 -6.56
CA THR A 202 6.64 -9.19 -7.31
C THR A 202 6.31 -9.29 -8.79
N SER A 203 7.33 -9.26 -9.65
CA SER A 203 7.16 -9.40 -11.10
C SER A 203 6.79 -10.81 -11.56
N THR A 204 6.73 -11.77 -10.64
CA THR A 204 6.53 -13.19 -10.94
C THR A 204 5.14 -13.65 -10.50
N SER A 205 4.40 -14.34 -11.38
CA SER A 205 3.14 -15.00 -11.03
C SER A 205 3.37 -16.35 -10.37
N VAL A 206 2.48 -16.77 -9.46
CA VAL A 206 2.42 -18.17 -9.00
C VAL A 206 2.01 -19.05 -10.18
N ILE A 207 2.79 -20.10 -10.45
CA ILE A 207 2.34 -21.19 -11.33
C ILE A 207 1.40 -22.06 -10.47
N PHE A 208 0.09 -22.02 -10.76
CA PHE A 208 -0.91 -22.92 -10.18
C PHE A 208 -0.84 -24.31 -10.80
#